data_AF-A0A7S1YN16-F1
#
_entry.id   AF-A0A7S1YN16-F1
#
_cell.length_a   1.000
_cell.length_b   1.000
_cell.length_c   1.000
_cell.angle_alpha   90.00
_cell.angle_beta   90.00
_cell.angle_gamma   90.00
#
_symmetry.space_group_name_H-M   'P 1'
#
loop_
_entity.id
_entity.type
_entity.pdbx_description
1 polymer ?
#
loop_
_entity_poly.entity_id
_entity_poly.type
_entity_poly.pdbx_seq_one_letter_code
_entity_poly.pdbx_strand_id
1 'polypeptide(L)'
;QHQQNGFHSKGATTRPNRSSNNFWWYTCTAVAVVAVLVMNRHKAGQTTTTQDDVISFETVSSKIPVEEVTTTTPTSSPTADTTKKEKNTASPLPEGSDPRTQMNHGAVGAMTPGKAKPIQQISILGERNSGTRWIYSHVGQCFNHTLGVKRYLTRYKHWFQYQNATKYPHDTLVIAQFRNPYDWLERMQTKPHHAPEHIGMGWKDFLRKPWTMERQGLDLKLNSSVRCQEDFYYDDLVSCSMEPIPKETFDKKLLYSEHQPFYEMKQDGSGEPFESILDLRSAKIRNFLDVRKYVGIADVWVVQYEYLLAQGTEDLIQKIEQWTGVKRLCESVPAQPHRPHQNLSRTFARYLNRELDWNTESLIGYTQVEVEEGD
;
A
#
# COMPACT_ATOMS: atom_id res chain seq x y z
N GLN A 1 73.38 -1.70 -46.86
CA GLN A 1 73.21 -0.25 -46.64
C GLN A 1 72.97 -0.04 -45.16
N HIS A 2 73.77 0.87 -44.58
CA HIS A 2 73.83 1.41 -43.20
C HIS A 2 72.76 1.01 -42.16
N GLN A 3 73.14 0.56 -40.94
CA GLN A 3 73.55 1.39 -39.76
C GLN A 3 72.51 2.44 -39.37
N GLN A 4 72.25 2.85 -38.13
CA GLN A 4 72.48 2.42 -36.74
C GLN A 4 71.76 3.50 -35.89
N ASN A 5 71.71 3.31 -34.55
CA ASN A 5 71.36 4.31 -33.49
C ASN A 5 69.86 4.45 -33.18
N GLY A 6 69.32 4.18 -31.98
CA GLY A 6 69.91 4.01 -30.65
C GLY A 6 70.12 5.35 -29.94
N PHE A 7 69.30 5.71 -28.96
CA PHE A 7 69.72 6.03 -27.57
C PHE A 7 68.54 6.39 -26.62
N HIS A 8 68.81 6.12 -25.34
CA HIS A 8 68.06 6.30 -24.08
C HIS A 8 67.52 7.75 -23.81
N SER A 9 66.67 8.07 -22.82
CA SER A 9 66.63 7.63 -21.42
C SER A 9 65.40 8.16 -20.63
N LYS A 10 65.02 7.39 -19.60
CA LYS A 10 64.59 7.73 -18.22
C LYS A 10 63.60 8.88 -17.93
N GLY A 11 62.56 8.53 -17.16
CA GLY A 11 61.83 9.46 -16.28
C GLY A 11 60.70 8.77 -15.51
N ALA A 12 60.97 8.35 -14.27
CA ALA A 12 59.96 7.88 -13.32
C ALA A 12 59.33 9.06 -12.57
N THR A 13 58.02 9.03 -12.31
CA THR A 13 57.41 9.70 -11.13
C THR A 13 55.96 9.26 -10.90
N THR A 14 55.80 8.49 -9.81
CA THR A 14 54.73 8.46 -8.79
C THR A 14 53.35 9.10 -9.03
N ARG A 15 52.31 8.31 -8.72
CA ARG A 15 50.91 8.69 -8.41
C ARG A 15 50.81 9.73 -7.28
N PRO A 16 49.64 10.38 -7.16
CA PRO A 16 48.86 10.14 -5.94
C PRO A 16 47.34 9.93 -6.15
N ASN A 17 46.79 9.19 -5.19
CA ASN A 17 45.38 9.04 -4.85
C ASN A 17 44.66 10.39 -4.72
N ARG A 18 43.40 10.46 -5.13
CA ARG A 18 42.45 11.47 -4.62
C ARG A 18 41.09 10.83 -4.31
N SER A 19 40.87 10.65 -3.01
CA SER A 19 39.57 10.57 -2.36
C SER A 19 39.07 11.97 -1.99
N SER A 20 37.81 12.29 -2.27
CA SER A 20 37.03 13.35 -1.61
C SER A 20 35.58 13.25 -2.13
N ASN A 21 34.61 12.77 -1.35
CA ASN A 21 33.79 13.56 -0.41
C ASN A 21 33.40 14.94 -0.96
N ASN A 22 32.21 15.03 -1.56
CA ASN A 22 31.53 16.30 -1.80
C ASN A 22 30.27 16.38 -0.94
N PHE A 23 30.45 17.08 0.18
CA PHE A 23 29.44 17.65 1.06
C PHE A 23 28.87 18.89 0.36
N TRP A 24 27.58 18.93 0.04
CA TRP A 24 26.92 20.14 -0.45
C TRP A 24 26.26 20.89 0.71
N TRP A 25 26.78 22.08 1.00
CA TRP A 25 26.08 23.11 1.77
C TRP A 25 25.11 23.84 0.84
N TYR A 26 23.83 23.93 1.22
CA TYR A 26 22.91 24.91 0.64
C TYR A 26 22.88 26.14 1.56
N THR A 27 23.32 27.27 1.01
CA THR A 27 23.10 28.59 1.60
C THR A 27 21.69 29.07 1.26
N CYS A 28 20.98 29.55 2.29
CA CYS A 28 19.72 30.26 2.17
C CYS A 28 19.97 31.67 1.61
N THR A 29 19.35 32.00 0.47
CA THR A 29 19.20 33.39 0.03
C THR A 29 17.72 33.73 0.06
N ALA A 30 17.36 34.63 0.96
CA ALA A 30 16.03 35.23 1.05
C ALA A 30 15.86 36.25 -0.09
N VAL A 31 14.74 36.17 -0.82
CA VAL A 31 14.30 37.22 -1.74
C VAL A 31 12.87 37.61 -1.34
N ALA A 32 12.71 38.88 -1.00
CA ALA A 32 11.45 39.52 -0.70
C ALA A 32 10.60 39.71 -1.97
N VAL A 33 9.30 39.50 -1.87
CA VAL A 33 8.32 39.78 -2.93
C VAL A 33 7.35 40.83 -2.41
N VAL A 34 7.24 41.96 -3.12
CA VAL A 34 6.14 42.94 -2.99
C VAL A 34 5.44 43.07 -4.35
N ALA A 35 4.29 42.40 -4.41
CA ALA A 35 2.96 42.83 -4.84
C ALA A 35 2.67 43.61 -6.16
N VAL A 36 1.57 43.12 -6.77
CA VAL A 36 0.51 43.77 -7.59
C VAL A 36 0.76 43.98 -9.09
N LEU A 37 0.03 43.20 -9.91
CA LEU A 37 -0.88 43.77 -10.92
C LEU A 37 -1.98 42.77 -11.34
N VAL A 38 -3.20 43.23 -11.15
CA VAL A 38 -4.49 42.68 -11.61
C VAL A 38 -4.61 42.88 -13.11
N MET A 39 -5.02 41.85 -13.87
CA MET A 39 -5.88 42.05 -15.05
C MET A 39 -6.79 40.85 -15.31
N ASN A 40 -8.07 41.19 -15.45
CA ASN A 40 -9.23 40.39 -15.84
C ASN A 40 -9.02 39.60 -17.14
N ARG A 41 -9.60 38.39 -17.19
CA ARG A 41 -10.30 37.91 -18.39
C ARG A 41 -11.45 36.96 -18.02
N HIS A 42 -12.67 37.48 -18.23
CA HIS A 42 -13.91 36.72 -18.30
C HIS A 42 -13.96 35.84 -19.55
N LYS A 43 -14.44 34.60 -19.40
CA LYS A 43 -15.37 33.85 -20.26
C LYS A 43 -15.73 32.56 -19.49
N ALA A 44 -16.79 32.55 -18.71
CA ALA A 44 -18.17 32.23 -19.11
C ALA A 44 -18.31 30.79 -19.64
N GLY A 45 -18.42 29.86 -18.69
CA GLY A 45 -19.05 28.54 -18.84
C GLY A 45 -19.78 28.26 -17.53
N GLN A 46 -21.04 28.68 -17.44
CA GLN A 46 -21.90 28.38 -16.29
C GLN A 46 -22.30 26.90 -16.37
N THR A 47 -21.59 26.05 -15.64
CA THR A 47 -22.18 24.84 -15.10
C THR A 47 -23.01 25.24 -13.89
N THR A 48 -24.31 24.99 -13.93
CA THR A 48 -25.22 25.08 -12.79
C THR A 48 -24.77 24.07 -11.73
N THR A 49 -23.91 24.50 -10.81
CA THR A 49 -23.58 23.73 -9.63
C THR A 49 -24.81 23.76 -8.72
N THR A 50 -25.55 22.66 -8.67
CA THR A 50 -26.53 22.42 -7.62
C THR A 50 -25.85 22.56 -6.27
N GLN A 51 -26.53 23.23 -5.35
CA GLN A 51 -26.08 23.43 -3.98
C GLN A 51 -26.09 22.08 -3.28
N ASP A 52 -24.99 21.34 -3.40
CA ASP A 52 -24.81 20.07 -2.70
C ASP A 52 -24.61 20.38 -1.21
N ASP A 53 -25.55 19.92 -0.39
CA ASP A 53 -25.44 19.99 1.06
C ASP A 53 -24.19 19.23 1.54
N VAL A 54 -23.44 19.87 2.43
CA VAL A 54 -22.20 19.36 3.02
C VAL A 54 -22.51 18.57 4.29
N ILE A 55 -21.86 17.41 4.46
CA ILE A 55 -21.81 16.69 5.74
C ILE A 55 -20.58 17.14 6.52
N SER A 56 -20.77 17.55 7.77
CA SER A 56 -19.70 17.76 8.74
C SER A 56 -19.56 16.50 9.60
N PHE A 57 -18.35 15.97 9.73
CA PHE A 57 -18.09 14.84 10.62
C PHE A 57 -17.73 15.31 12.02
N GLU A 58 -18.51 14.89 13.01
CA GLU A 58 -18.02 14.79 14.38
C GLU A 58 -17.18 13.52 14.50
N THR A 59 -16.06 13.62 15.21
CA THR A 59 -15.10 12.52 15.34
C THR A 59 -15.74 11.40 16.18
N VAL A 60 -16.35 10.41 15.52
CA VAL A 60 -16.81 9.20 16.20
C VAL A 60 -15.57 8.43 16.64
N SER A 61 -15.22 8.56 17.92
CA SER A 61 -14.19 7.77 18.57
C SER A 61 -14.70 6.33 18.69
N SER A 62 -14.53 5.54 17.62
CA SER A 62 -14.75 4.11 17.69
C SER A 62 -13.66 3.51 18.56
N LYS A 63 -13.97 3.25 19.83
CA LYS A 63 -13.16 2.39 20.68
C LYS A 63 -13.10 1.02 20.00
N ILE A 64 -11.96 0.71 19.38
CA ILE A 64 -11.68 -0.67 18.96
C ILE A 64 -11.66 -1.49 20.25
N PRO A 65 -12.50 -2.53 20.41
CA PRO A 65 -12.44 -3.37 21.58
C PRO A 65 -11.09 -4.08 21.57
N VAL A 66 -10.27 -3.77 22.58
CA VAL A 66 -9.11 -4.57 22.92
C VAL A 66 -9.68 -5.84 23.55
N GLU A 67 -9.69 -6.95 22.82
CA GLU A 67 -10.06 -8.24 23.40
C GLU A 67 -9.03 -8.62 24.48
N GLU A 68 -9.45 -8.55 25.75
CA GLU A 68 -8.77 -9.22 26.84
C GLU A 68 -8.96 -10.74 26.69
N VAL A 69 -7.88 -11.42 26.33
CA VAL A 69 -7.83 -12.89 26.27
C VAL A 69 -7.90 -13.43 27.70
N THR A 70 -9.09 -13.85 28.12
CA THR A 70 -9.30 -14.62 29.35
C THR A 70 -9.23 -16.11 29.05
N THR A 71 -8.20 -16.76 29.59
CA THR A 71 -7.92 -18.20 29.41
C THR A 71 -8.79 -19.03 30.35
N THR A 72 -9.87 -19.63 29.84
CA THR A 72 -10.59 -20.71 30.55
C THR A 72 -10.32 -22.06 29.91
N THR A 73 -9.83 -22.99 30.71
CA THR A 73 -9.49 -24.38 30.36
C THR A 73 -10.74 -25.25 30.25
N PRO A 74 -10.88 -26.12 29.23
CA PRO A 74 -11.94 -27.13 29.22
C PRO A 74 -11.45 -28.50 29.69
N THR A 75 -12.20 -29.08 30.63
CA THR A 75 -12.10 -30.46 31.09
C THR A 75 -12.78 -31.40 30.08
N SER A 76 -12.10 -32.49 29.73
CA SER A 76 -12.57 -33.54 28.82
C SER A 76 -13.30 -34.66 29.55
N SER A 77 -14.27 -35.30 28.88
CA SER A 77 -14.53 -36.75 28.92
C SER A 77 -15.55 -37.18 27.86
N PRO A 78 -15.56 -38.48 27.44
CA PRO A 78 -16.05 -38.91 26.14
C PRO A 78 -17.36 -39.73 26.21
N THR A 79 -18.03 -39.91 25.08
CA THR A 79 -18.87 -41.09 24.83
C THR A 79 -18.97 -41.36 23.32
N ALA A 80 -18.81 -42.64 23.00
CA ALA A 80 -18.92 -43.20 21.66
C ALA A 80 -20.36 -43.63 21.40
N ASP A 81 -20.82 -43.54 20.14
CA ASP A 81 -21.68 -44.58 19.56
C ASP A 81 -21.61 -44.58 18.02
N THR A 82 -22.06 -45.69 17.47
CA THR A 82 -21.67 -46.37 16.25
C THR A 82 -22.87 -46.41 15.31
N THR A 83 -22.71 -46.27 13.98
CA THR A 83 -23.44 -47.11 12.99
C THR A 83 -22.96 -46.93 11.55
N LYS A 84 -23.04 -48.05 10.82
CA LYS A 84 -22.57 -48.37 9.45
C LYS A 84 -23.56 -47.90 8.36
N LYS A 85 -23.08 -47.64 7.12
CA LYS A 85 -23.29 -48.52 5.92
C LYS A 85 -22.72 -47.94 4.60
N GLU A 86 -21.96 -48.81 3.89
CA GLU A 86 -21.93 -49.17 2.44
C GLU A 86 -22.51 -48.22 1.36
N LYS A 87 -22.08 -48.19 0.08
CA LYS A 87 -20.95 -48.68 -0.76
C LYS A 87 -21.30 -48.28 -2.23
N ASN A 88 -20.28 -48.16 -3.09
CA ASN A 88 -20.24 -48.28 -4.57
C ASN A 88 -19.90 -46.99 -5.37
N THR A 89 -18.66 -46.81 -5.85
CA THR A 89 -17.99 -47.24 -7.11
C THR A 89 -18.52 -46.68 -8.43
N ALA A 90 -17.73 -45.82 -9.08
CA ALA A 90 -17.35 -45.90 -10.49
C ALA A 90 -16.18 -44.94 -10.82
N SER A 91 -15.16 -45.43 -11.53
CA SER A 91 -14.13 -44.67 -12.26
C SER A 91 -14.22 -45.04 -13.74
N PRO A 92 -13.81 -44.17 -14.70
CA PRO A 92 -12.45 -44.28 -15.27
C PRO A 92 -11.80 -42.94 -15.71
N LEU A 93 -10.51 -42.71 -15.38
CA LEU A 93 -9.32 -42.66 -16.28
C LEU A 93 -8.78 -41.22 -16.53
N PRO A 94 -7.48 -41.04 -16.90
CA PRO A 94 -6.60 -40.06 -16.24
C PRO A 94 -6.18 -38.89 -17.14
N GLU A 95 -6.04 -37.70 -16.56
CA GLU A 95 -5.33 -36.58 -17.21
C GLU A 95 -4.86 -35.55 -16.16
N GLY A 96 -3.61 -35.10 -16.31
CA GLY A 96 -3.12 -33.80 -15.80
C GLY A 96 -2.96 -33.61 -14.29
N SER A 97 -1.72 -33.69 -13.81
CA SER A 97 -1.33 -33.26 -12.45
C SER A 97 -1.53 -31.74 -12.24
N ASP A 98 -2.61 -31.35 -11.57
CA ASP A 98 -2.87 -30.01 -11.03
C ASP A 98 -2.39 -29.91 -9.57
N PRO A 99 -1.46 -28.99 -9.22
CA PRO A 99 -1.02 -28.78 -7.85
C PRO A 99 -2.00 -27.86 -7.09
N ARG A 100 -3.26 -28.29 -6.93
CA ARG A 100 -4.24 -27.63 -6.04
C ARG A 100 -4.98 -28.67 -5.23
N THR A 101 -4.37 -29.07 -4.11
CA THR A 101 -5.02 -29.92 -3.11
C THR A 101 -5.28 -29.13 -1.82
N GLN A 102 -6.57 -28.94 -1.55
CA GLN A 102 -7.25 -28.91 -0.25
C GLN A 102 -6.71 -27.96 0.84
N MET A 103 -7.35 -26.80 0.98
CA MET A 103 -7.33 -26.04 2.24
C MET A 103 -8.34 -26.64 3.21
N ASN A 104 -7.85 -27.52 4.10
CA ASN A 104 -8.54 -27.86 5.33
C ASN A 104 -8.51 -26.63 6.26
N HIS A 105 -9.68 -26.21 6.75
CA HIS A 105 -9.81 -25.30 7.88
C HIS A 105 -9.35 -26.01 9.16
N GLY A 106 -8.03 -26.07 9.34
CA GLY A 106 -7.41 -26.48 10.60
C GLY A 106 -7.61 -25.40 11.63
N ALA A 107 -8.28 -25.75 12.73
CA ALA A 107 -8.33 -24.97 13.95
C ALA A 107 -6.92 -24.50 14.32
N VAL A 108 -6.80 -23.20 14.60
CA VAL A 108 -5.55 -22.56 15.05
C VAL A 108 -5.20 -23.17 16.41
N GLY A 109 -4.33 -24.18 16.38
CA GLY A 109 -3.82 -24.82 17.59
C GLY A 109 -3.03 -23.80 18.40
N ALA A 110 -3.35 -23.69 19.69
CA ALA A 110 -2.56 -22.92 20.64
C ALA A 110 -1.11 -23.38 20.58
N MET A 111 -0.22 -22.53 20.06
CA MET A 111 1.21 -22.78 20.03
C MET A 111 1.70 -22.88 21.47
N THR A 112 2.29 -24.01 21.83
CA THR A 112 3.11 -24.16 23.04
C THR A 112 4.19 -23.07 23.07
N PRO A 113 4.51 -22.48 24.23
CA PRO A 113 5.42 -21.34 24.35
C PRO A 113 6.88 -21.78 24.21
N GLY A 114 7.29 -22.16 22.98
CA GLY A 114 8.67 -22.01 22.57
C GLY A 114 8.98 -20.51 22.55
N LYS A 115 10.15 -20.09 23.07
CA LYS A 115 10.57 -18.68 23.05
C LYS A 115 10.37 -18.13 21.63
N ALA A 116 9.36 -17.29 21.45
CA ALA A 116 9.12 -16.62 20.18
C ALA A 116 10.41 -15.89 19.79
N LYS A 117 10.84 -16.08 18.55
CA LYS A 117 12.04 -15.42 18.06
C LYS A 117 11.81 -13.90 18.09
N PRO A 118 12.83 -13.10 18.42
CA PRO A 118 12.68 -11.65 18.45
C PRO A 118 12.35 -11.12 17.06
N ILE A 119 11.46 -10.14 16.99
CA ILE A 119 11.12 -9.44 15.75
C ILE A 119 12.37 -8.79 15.17
N GLN A 120 12.64 -9.00 13.88
CA GLN A 120 13.84 -8.47 13.21
C GLN A 120 13.53 -7.27 12.31
N GLN A 121 12.31 -7.20 11.79
CA GLN A 121 11.90 -6.20 10.82
C GLN A 121 10.46 -5.75 11.07
N ILE A 122 10.21 -4.47 10.80
CA ILE A 122 8.88 -3.88 10.67
C ILE A 122 8.70 -3.46 9.20
N SER A 123 7.74 -4.07 8.51
CA SER A 123 7.34 -3.69 7.16
C SER A 123 6.05 -2.88 7.20
N ILE A 124 6.09 -1.67 6.63
CA ILE A 124 4.91 -0.81 6.52
C ILE A 124 4.24 -1.06 5.17
N LEU A 125 2.98 -1.48 5.19
CA LEU A 125 2.10 -1.60 4.03
C LEU A 125 0.96 -0.59 4.14
N GLY A 126 0.30 -0.32 3.02
CA GLY A 126 -0.90 0.50 3.00
C GLY A 126 -1.15 1.07 1.62
N GLU A 127 -2.38 1.47 1.34
CA GLU A 127 -2.76 1.92 0.00
C GLU A 127 -2.07 3.25 -0.35
N ARG A 128 -2.12 3.64 -1.64
CA ARG A 128 -1.74 5.00 -2.05
C ARG A 128 -2.56 6.01 -1.22
N ASN A 129 -2.02 7.19 -0.94
CA ASN A 129 -2.74 8.25 -0.21
C ASN A 129 -3.21 7.91 1.23
N SER A 130 -2.82 6.79 1.81
CA SER A 130 -3.22 6.37 3.18
C SER A 130 -2.40 7.00 4.32
N GLY A 131 -1.32 7.72 4.01
CA GLY A 131 -0.44 8.32 5.04
C GLY A 131 0.76 7.47 5.45
N THR A 132 1.01 6.32 4.82
CA THR A 132 2.15 5.43 5.14
C THR A 132 3.53 6.09 5.07
N ARG A 133 3.69 7.22 4.36
CA ARG A 133 4.97 7.97 4.38
C ARG A 133 5.26 8.55 5.75
N TRP A 134 4.23 9.07 6.43
CA TRP A 134 4.35 9.63 7.77
C TRP A 134 4.72 8.54 8.78
N ILE A 135 3.96 7.44 8.81
CA ILE A 135 4.21 6.35 9.75
C ILE A 135 5.54 5.64 9.48
N TYR A 136 5.92 5.40 8.22
CA TYR A 136 7.26 4.89 7.92
C TYR A 136 8.36 5.79 8.48
N SER A 137 8.25 7.11 8.28
CA SER A 137 9.27 8.05 8.76
C SER A 137 9.33 8.04 10.29
N HIS A 138 8.17 8.04 10.94
CA HIS A 138 8.09 8.13 12.39
C HIS A 138 8.56 6.84 13.07
N VAL A 139 8.02 5.67 12.68
CA VAL A 139 8.47 4.36 13.19
C VAL A 139 9.96 4.15 12.92
N GLY A 140 10.45 4.62 11.76
CA GLY A 140 11.88 4.62 11.43
C GLY A 140 12.73 5.43 12.41
N GLN A 141 12.31 6.64 12.77
CA GLN A 141 13.00 7.46 13.79
C GLN A 141 13.04 6.77 15.15
N CYS A 142 11.98 6.05 15.50
CA CYS A 142 11.86 5.39 16.80
C CYS A 142 12.72 4.11 16.91
N PHE A 143 12.72 3.26 15.89
CA PHE A 143 13.18 1.87 16.01
C PHE A 143 14.28 1.44 15.03
N ASN A 144 14.63 2.24 14.01
CA ASN A 144 15.55 1.82 12.96
C ASN A 144 17.02 1.66 13.41
N HIS A 145 17.32 1.95 14.68
CA HIS A 145 18.60 1.67 15.32
C HIS A 145 18.76 0.20 15.72
N THR A 146 17.69 -0.60 15.75
CA THR A 146 17.73 -2.03 16.11
C THR A 146 16.84 -2.88 15.20
N LEU A 147 15.63 -2.42 14.87
CA LEU A 147 14.71 -3.12 13.97
C LEU A 147 14.88 -2.59 12.55
N GLY A 148 14.92 -3.46 11.53
CA GLY A 148 14.85 -2.98 10.16
C GLY A 148 13.46 -2.39 9.88
N VAL A 149 13.33 -1.09 9.61
CA VAL A 149 12.03 -0.49 9.22
C VAL A 149 11.99 -0.28 7.72
N LYS A 150 11.06 -0.94 7.02
CA LYS A 150 11.02 -0.99 5.54
C LYS A 150 9.68 -0.52 4.96
N ARG A 151 9.73 0.01 3.74
CA ARG A 151 8.55 0.29 2.87
C ARG A 151 8.26 -0.85 1.90
N TYR A 152 8.83 -2.02 2.18
CA TYR A 152 8.76 -3.19 1.32
C TYR A 152 8.50 -4.41 2.20
N LEU A 153 7.75 -5.36 1.67
CA LEU A 153 7.72 -6.72 2.18
C LEU A 153 8.20 -7.67 1.07
N THR A 154 7.35 -7.95 0.09
CA THR A 154 7.76 -8.62 -1.15
C THR A 154 7.76 -7.67 -2.34
N ARG A 155 6.92 -6.62 -2.29
CA ARG A 155 6.93 -5.47 -3.20
C ARG A 155 6.88 -4.16 -2.42
N TYR A 156 6.96 -3.02 -3.12
CA TYR A 156 6.73 -1.73 -2.48
C TYR A 156 5.36 -1.66 -1.80
N LYS A 157 5.29 -0.93 -0.69
CA LYS A 157 4.18 -0.91 0.28
C LYS A 157 2.77 -0.68 -0.25
N HIS A 158 2.63 -0.10 -1.44
CA HIS A 158 1.34 0.21 -2.06
C HIS A 158 0.84 -0.92 -2.97
N TRP A 159 1.73 -1.83 -3.38
CA TRP A 159 1.46 -2.87 -4.36
C TRP A 159 0.98 -4.14 -3.71
N PHE A 160 0.29 -4.99 -4.47
CA PHE A 160 -0.14 -6.28 -4.01
C PHE A 160 1.06 -7.11 -3.60
N GLN A 161 0.98 -7.71 -2.43
CA GLN A 161 2.00 -8.60 -1.93
C GLN A 161 1.77 -10.01 -2.47
N TYR A 162 2.86 -10.76 -2.56
CA TYR A 162 2.86 -12.19 -2.90
C TYR A 162 3.75 -12.95 -1.92
N GLN A 163 3.47 -14.24 -1.72
CA GLN A 163 4.24 -15.10 -0.82
C GLN A 163 5.66 -15.29 -1.34
N ASN A 164 6.66 -14.77 -0.64
CA ASN A 164 8.07 -15.04 -0.90
C ASN A 164 8.94 -14.78 0.34
N ALA A 165 9.12 -15.84 1.15
CA ALA A 165 9.87 -15.77 2.41
C ALA A 165 11.36 -15.43 2.25
N THR A 166 11.90 -15.40 1.03
CA THR A 166 13.30 -15.00 0.79
C THR A 166 13.51 -13.48 0.76
N LYS A 167 12.43 -12.69 0.69
CA LYS A 167 12.48 -11.23 0.53
C LYS A 167 12.55 -10.46 1.86
N TYR A 168 12.31 -11.13 2.98
CA TYR A 168 12.28 -10.52 4.31
C TYR A 168 12.83 -11.52 5.34
N PRO A 169 13.40 -11.05 6.47
CA PRO A 169 13.80 -11.94 7.54
C PRO A 169 12.56 -12.59 8.17
N HIS A 170 12.72 -13.82 8.65
CA HIS A 170 11.69 -14.42 9.50
C HIS A 170 11.47 -13.56 10.76
N ASP A 171 10.27 -13.64 11.31
CA ASP A 171 9.84 -12.83 12.44
C ASP A 171 9.72 -11.34 12.05
N THR A 172 9.09 -11.09 10.88
CA THR A 172 8.74 -9.74 10.42
C THR A 172 7.36 -9.34 10.95
N LEU A 173 7.26 -8.20 11.61
CA LEU A 173 6.00 -7.53 11.93
C LEU A 173 5.57 -6.68 10.74
N VAL A 174 4.30 -6.78 10.35
CA VAL A 174 3.73 -5.93 9.29
C VAL A 174 2.75 -4.95 9.91
N ILE A 175 2.86 -3.67 9.57
CA ILE A 175 1.88 -2.64 9.92
C ILE A 175 1.18 -2.24 8.63
N ALA A 176 -0.10 -2.63 8.50
CA ALA A 176 -0.95 -2.32 7.36
C ALA A 176 -1.83 -1.10 7.70
N GLN A 177 -1.49 0.04 7.11
CA GLN A 177 -2.19 1.30 7.37
C GLN A 177 -3.25 1.57 6.30
N PHE A 178 -4.46 1.87 6.76
CA PHE A 178 -5.60 2.22 5.93
C PHE A 178 -6.10 3.63 6.25
N ARG A 179 -6.82 4.22 5.31
CA ARG A 179 -7.51 5.49 5.47
C ARG A 179 -9.01 5.25 5.29
N ASN A 180 -9.81 6.04 5.99
CA ASN A 180 -11.25 6.07 5.83
C ASN A 180 -11.61 6.12 4.33
N PRO A 181 -12.53 5.25 3.84
CA PRO A 181 -12.74 5.06 2.41
C PRO A 181 -13.23 6.33 1.70
N TYR A 182 -14.01 7.19 2.38
CA TYR A 182 -14.50 8.45 1.82
C TYR A 182 -13.32 9.42 1.56
N ASP A 183 -12.51 9.68 2.59
CA ASP A 183 -11.32 10.52 2.49
C ASP A 183 -10.27 9.92 1.53
N TRP A 184 -10.16 8.60 1.50
CA TRP A 184 -9.22 7.91 0.63
C TRP A 184 -9.60 8.07 -0.84
N LEU A 185 -10.87 7.86 -1.20
CA LEU A 185 -11.35 7.96 -2.59
C LEU A 185 -11.27 9.39 -3.12
N GLU A 186 -11.63 10.39 -2.31
CA GLU A 186 -11.50 11.80 -2.71
C GLU A 186 -10.02 12.17 -2.97
N ARG A 187 -9.10 11.65 -2.15
CA ARG A 187 -7.65 11.85 -2.34
C ARG A 187 -7.11 11.10 -3.54
N MET A 188 -7.59 9.89 -3.78
CA MET A 188 -7.27 9.11 -4.98
C MET A 188 -7.76 9.82 -6.25
N GLN A 189 -8.98 10.35 -6.25
CA GLN A 189 -9.52 11.13 -7.36
C GLN A 189 -8.70 12.40 -7.62
N THR A 190 -8.33 13.12 -6.54
CA THR A 190 -7.58 14.38 -6.66
C THR A 190 -6.12 14.14 -7.07
N LYS A 191 -5.51 13.04 -6.61
CA LYS A 191 -4.09 12.70 -6.83
C LYS A 191 -3.92 11.21 -7.18
N PRO A 192 -4.35 10.78 -8.39
CA PRO A 192 -4.30 9.40 -8.83
C PRO A 192 -2.87 9.01 -9.24
N HIS A 193 -2.00 8.84 -8.24
CA HIS A 193 -0.59 8.52 -8.47
C HIS A 193 -0.43 7.26 -9.33
N HIS A 194 0.34 7.37 -10.42
CA HIS A 194 0.59 6.30 -11.39
C HIS A 194 -0.67 5.80 -12.12
N ALA A 195 -1.75 6.60 -12.16
CA ALA A 195 -2.98 6.26 -12.87
C ALA A 195 -3.37 7.38 -13.84
N PRO A 196 -2.62 7.55 -14.95
CA PRO A 196 -2.82 8.65 -15.89
C PRO A 196 -4.22 8.71 -16.51
N GLU A 197 -4.78 7.56 -16.89
CA GLU A 197 -6.16 7.41 -17.38
C GLU A 197 -7.26 7.80 -16.38
N HIS A 198 -6.92 8.13 -15.12
CA HIS A 198 -7.87 8.56 -14.10
C HIS A 198 -7.68 10.02 -13.66
N ILE A 199 -6.78 10.77 -14.31
CA ILE A 199 -6.52 12.18 -13.99
C ILE A 199 -7.67 13.06 -14.46
N GLY A 200 -8.12 13.97 -13.59
CA GLY A 200 -9.05 15.06 -13.97
C GLY A 200 -10.51 14.63 -14.13
N MET A 201 -10.87 13.43 -13.67
CA MET A 201 -12.24 12.91 -13.75
C MET A 201 -13.15 13.48 -12.66
N GLY A 202 -14.44 13.64 -13.00
CA GLY A 202 -15.49 13.82 -12.01
C GLY A 202 -15.58 12.58 -11.11
N TRP A 203 -16.01 12.75 -9.86
CA TRP A 203 -15.94 11.67 -8.86
C TRP A 203 -16.71 10.43 -9.32
N LYS A 204 -17.87 10.61 -9.95
CA LYS A 204 -18.72 9.50 -10.37
C LYS A 204 -18.10 8.68 -11.50
N ASP A 205 -17.46 9.34 -12.46
CA ASP A 205 -16.74 8.68 -13.55
C ASP A 205 -15.48 8.00 -13.02
N PHE A 206 -14.74 8.66 -12.13
CA PHE A 206 -13.57 8.10 -11.47
C PHE A 206 -13.89 6.81 -10.71
N LEU A 207 -15.01 6.78 -9.97
CA LEU A 207 -15.42 5.60 -9.20
C LEU A 207 -15.92 4.45 -10.06
N ARG A 208 -16.35 4.71 -11.31
CA ARG A 208 -16.93 3.70 -12.20
C ARG A 208 -16.00 3.24 -13.31
N LYS A 209 -14.93 3.99 -13.57
CA LYS A 209 -13.96 3.64 -14.60
C LYS A 209 -13.21 2.36 -14.17
N PRO A 210 -13.10 1.35 -15.06
CA PRO A 210 -12.22 0.22 -14.82
C PRO A 210 -10.80 0.67 -14.51
N TRP A 211 -10.18 0.04 -13.50
CA TRP A 211 -8.84 0.41 -13.03
C TRP A 211 -7.77 -0.11 -13.98
N THR A 212 -7.64 0.53 -15.14
CA THR A 212 -6.71 0.14 -16.19
C THR A 212 -6.35 1.28 -17.13
N MET A 213 -5.47 0.98 -18.07
CA MET A 213 -5.22 1.74 -19.29
C MET A 213 -4.87 0.78 -20.43
N GLU A 214 -4.92 1.26 -21.66
CA GLU A 214 -4.36 0.50 -22.77
C GLU A 214 -2.83 0.41 -22.63
N ARG A 215 -2.26 -0.74 -23.01
CA ARG A 215 -0.80 -0.88 -23.11
C ARG A 215 -0.29 -0.03 -24.27
N GLN A 216 0.87 0.60 -24.07
CA GLN A 216 1.43 1.56 -25.03
C GLN A 216 2.95 1.39 -25.17
N GLY A 217 3.48 1.81 -26.32
CA GLY A 217 4.92 1.93 -26.54
C GLY A 217 5.71 0.63 -26.30
N LEU A 218 6.64 0.64 -25.35
CA LEU A 218 7.50 -0.51 -25.05
C LEU A 218 6.71 -1.74 -24.59
N ASP A 219 5.59 -1.53 -23.90
CA ASP A 219 4.76 -2.62 -23.36
C ASP A 219 4.12 -3.52 -24.43
N LEU A 220 3.86 -2.96 -25.61
CA LEU A 220 3.29 -3.70 -26.75
C LEU A 220 4.26 -4.71 -27.35
N LYS A 221 5.55 -4.61 -27.01
CA LYS A 221 6.61 -5.50 -27.51
C LYS A 221 6.94 -6.62 -26.55
N LEU A 222 6.36 -6.61 -25.35
CA LEU A 222 6.60 -7.60 -24.30
C LEU A 222 5.57 -8.75 -24.40
N ASN A 223 5.86 -9.85 -23.71
CA ASN A 223 5.01 -11.02 -23.65
C ASN A 223 4.88 -11.52 -22.20
N SER A 224 4.02 -12.53 -21.99
CA SER A 224 3.68 -13.07 -20.66
C SER A 224 4.85 -13.65 -19.85
N SER A 225 5.99 -13.97 -20.49
CA SER A 225 7.17 -14.51 -19.78
C SER A 225 8.01 -13.45 -19.07
N VAL A 226 7.75 -12.16 -19.33
CA VAL A 226 8.55 -11.05 -18.81
C VAL A 226 8.12 -10.65 -17.41
N ARG A 227 9.10 -10.41 -16.53
CA ARG A 227 8.89 -9.72 -15.25
C ARG A 227 8.86 -8.22 -15.46
N CYS A 228 7.80 -7.61 -14.97
CA CYS A 228 7.57 -6.18 -15.03
C CYS A 228 8.20 -5.44 -13.84
N GLN A 229 7.99 -4.13 -13.80
CA GLN A 229 8.30 -3.33 -12.63
C GLN A 229 7.72 -3.96 -11.35
N GLU A 230 8.50 -3.88 -10.26
CA GLU A 230 8.14 -4.45 -8.95
C GLU A 230 7.85 -5.96 -8.97
N ASP A 231 8.47 -6.71 -9.90
CA ASP A 231 8.39 -8.18 -10.00
C ASP A 231 6.95 -8.71 -10.21
N PHE A 232 6.11 -7.91 -10.86
CA PHE A 232 4.83 -8.37 -11.38
C PHE A 232 5.04 -9.24 -12.62
N TYR A 233 4.16 -10.22 -12.84
CA TYR A 233 4.05 -10.83 -14.16
C TYR A 233 3.37 -9.85 -15.12
N TYR A 234 3.61 -10.03 -16.42
CA TYR A 234 3.00 -9.20 -17.46
C TYR A 234 1.49 -9.09 -17.29
N ASP A 235 0.79 -10.20 -17.10
CA ASP A 235 -0.67 -10.23 -17.01
C ASP A 235 -1.20 -9.64 -15.69
N ASP A 236 -0.36 -9.50 -14.66
CA ASP A 236 -0.78 -8.92 -13.38
C ASP A 236 -0.69 -7.38 -13.35
N LEU A 237 -0.13 -6.75 -14.40
CA LEU A 237 0.22 -5.33 -14.38
C LEU A 237 0.19 -4.64 -15.75
N VAL A 238 -0.41 -3.46 -15.78
CA VAL A 238 -0.27 -2.46 -16.86
C VAL A 238 0.17 -1.13 -16.23
N SER A 239 1.31 -0.51 -16.52
CA SER A 239 2.31 -0.82 -17.52
C SER A 239 3.40 -1.73 -16.94
N CYS A 240 4.00 -2.56 -17.78
CA CYS A 240 5.14 -3.39 -17.44
C CYS A 240 6.43 -2.56 -17.30
N SER A 241 6.57 -1.56 -18.16
CA SER A 241 7.69 -0.62 -18.20
C SER A 241 7.43 0.60 -17.33
N MET A 242 8.45 1.10 -16.62
CA MET A 242 8.32 2.34 -15.84
C MET A 242 8.05 3.56 -16.73
N GLU A 243 8.60 3.64 -17.93
CA GLU A 243 8.35 4.75 -18.86
C GLU A 243 8.00 4.14 -20.23
N PRO A 244 6.74 3.73 -20.45
CA PRO A 244 6.36 2.98 -21.64
C PRO A 244 6.42 3.83 -22.92
N ILE A 245 6.34 5.15 -22.80
CA ILE A 245 6.46 6.12 -23.89
C ILE A 245 7.58 7.13 -23.59
N PRO A 246 8.27 7.68 -24.61
CA PRO A 246 9.37 8.64 -24.42
C PRO A 246 8.92 9.90 -23.66
N LYS A 247 9.81 10.49 -22.85
CA LYS A 247 9.46 11.68 -22.05
C LYS A 247 9.06 12.88 -22.90
N GLU A 248 9.62 12.96 -24.10
CA GLU A 248 9.36 13.99 -25.09
C GLU A 248 7.92 13.96 -25.59
N THR A 249 7.17 12.86 -25.41
CA THR A 249 5.75 12.82 -25.77
C THR A 249 4.86 13.57 -24.79
N PHE A 250 5.39 13.89 -23.60
CA PHE A 250 4.68 14.73 -22.63
C PHE A 250 5.03 16.20 -22.87
N ASP A 251 4.35 16.83 -23.82
CA ASP A 251 4.45 18.29 -24.10
C ASP A 251 3.83 19.16 -22.98
N LYS A 252 3.87 18.68 -21.73
CA LYS A 252 3.26 19.32 -20.57
C LYS A 252 3.99 18.96 -19.29
N LYS A 253 3.73 19.73 -18.23
CA LYS A 253 4.14 19.37 -16.87
C LYS A 253 3.42 18.10 -16.45
N LEU A 254 4.19 17.05 -16.18
CA LEU A 254 3.69 15.78 -15.68
C LEU A 254 2.92 15.94 -14.37
N LEU A 255 1.78 15.26 -14.27
CA LEU A 255 0.96 15.21 -13.06
C LEU A 255 1.11 13.85 -12.37
N TYR A 256 1.26 13.82 -11.05
CA TYR A 256 1.14 12.62 -10.19
C TYR A 256 1.81 11.32 -10.70
N SER A 257 3.01 11.41 -11.26
CA SER A 257 3.72 10.25 -11.86
C SER A 257 3.04 9.67 -13.12
N GLU A 258 2.40 10.50 -13.93
CA GLU A 258 1.79 10.15 -15.22
C GLU A 258 2.74 9.40 -16.17
N HIS A 259 4.04 9.72 -16.12
CA HIS A 259 5.09 9.02 -16.87
C HIS A 259 5.35 7.57 -16.40
N GLN A 260 4.83 7.17 -15.24
CA GLN A 260 5.02 5.84 -14.64
C GLN A 260 3.68 5.16 -14.31
N PRO A 261 2.89 4.75 -15.31
CA PRO A 261 1.62 4.07 -15.08
C PRO A 261 1.78 2.73 -14.35
N PHE A 262 0.88 2.46 -13.40
CA PHE A 262 0.90 1.27 -12.53
C PHE A 262 -0.54 0.88 -12.09
N TYR A 263 -1.19 0.11 -12.95
CA TYR A 263 -2.51 -0.52 -12.81
C TYR A 263 -2.34 -2.01 -12.57
N GLU A 264 -2.72 -2.44 -11.37
CA GLU A 264 -2.64 -3.83 -10.97
C GLU A 264 -3.92 -4.55 -11.40
N MET A 265 -3.78 -5.75 -11.97
CA MET A 265 -4.90 -6.58 -12.44
C MET A 265 -5.42 -7.49 -11.32
N LYS A 266 -6.55 -8.16 -11.56
CA LYS A 266 -7.13 -9.13 -10.62
C LYS A 266 -6.12 -10.25 -10.33
N GLN A 267 -5.98 -10.62 -9.05
CA GLN A 267 -5.01 -11.63 -8.60
C GLN A 267 -5.51 -13.09 -8.77
N ASP A 268 -6.48 -13.32 -9.66
CA ASP A 268 -7.05 -14.63 -9.99
C ASP A 268 -6.37 -15.31 -11.19
N GLY A 269 -5.36 -14.64 -11.78
CA GLY A 269 -4.63 -15.09 -12.96
C GLY A 269 -5.35 -14.85 -14.28
N SER A 270 -6.49 -14.16 -14.27
CA SER A 270 -7.24 -13.81 -15.50
C SER A 270 -6.53 -12.75 -16.36
N GLY A 271 -5.70 -11.92 -15.73
CA GLY A 271 -5.13 -10.72 -16.36
C GLY A 271 -6.15 -9.60 -16.60
N GLU A 272 -7.37 -9.75 -16.07
CA GLU A 272 -8.44 -8.78 -16.23
C GLU A 272 -8.31 -7.62 -15.24
N PRO A 273 -8.69 -6.40 -15.63
CA PRO A 273 -8.69 -5.26 -14.73
C PRO A 273 -9.80 -5.38 -13.68
N PHE A 274 -9.68 -4.60 -12.61
CA PHE A 274 -10.80 -4.35 -11.71
C PHE A 274 -11.85 -3.47 -12.40
N GLU A 275 -13.13 -3.77 -12.20
CA GLU A 275 -14.25 -2.99 -12.78
C GLU A 275 -14.26 -1.55 -12.26
N SER A 276 -13.72 -1.34 -11.06
CA SER A 276 -13.62 -0.03 -10.43
C SER A 276 -12.47 0.06 -9.43
N ILE A 277 -12.15 1.29 -9.01
CA ILE A 277 -11.27 1.55 -7.86
C ILE A 277 -11.83 1.00 -6.55
N LEU A 278 -13.15 0.83 -6.44
CA LEU A 278 -13.81 0.23 -5.27
C LEU A 278 -13.43 -1.24 -5.14
N ASP A 279 -13.51 -1.99 -6.25
CA ASP A 279 -13.13 -3.41 -6.29
C ASP A 279 -11.64 -3.62 -6.03
N LEU A 280 -10.79 -2.76 -6.63
CA LEU A 280 -9.35 -2.78 -6.36
C LEU A 280 -9.08 -2.61 -4.86
N ARG A 281 -9.72 -1.64 -4.21
CA ARG A 281 -9.57 -1.39 -2.78
C ARG A 281 -9.97 -2.62 -1.95
N SER A 282 -11.12 -3.21 -2.21
CA SER A 282 -11.56 -4.40 -1.50
C SER A 282 -10.57 -5.57 -1.67
N ALA A 283 -10.00 -5.74 -2.87
CA ALA A 283 -8.94 -6.72 -3.10
C ALA A 283 -7.65 -6.37 -2.34
N LYS A 284 -7.26 -5.09 -2.27
CA LYS A 284 -6.08 -4.61 -1.53
C LYS A 284 -6.16 -4.90 -0.05
N ILE A 285 -7.31 -4.62 0.57
CA ILE A 285 -7.56 -4.90 1.98
C ILE A 285 -7.33 -6.38 2.25
N ARG A 286 -7.99 -7.26 1.50
CA ARG A 286 -7.85 -8.71 1.65
C ARG A 286 -6.41 -9.17 1.46
N ASN A 287 -5.74 -8.70 0.41
CA ASN A 287 -4.34 -9.06 0.14
C ASN A 287 -3.40 -8.66 1.30
N PHE A 288 -3.55 -7.45 1.85
CA PHE A 288 -2.71 -6.99 2.96
C PHE A 288 -2.98 -7.73 4.26
N LEU A 289 -4.22 -8.13 4.52
CA LEU A 289 -4.55 -8.96 5.68
C LEU A 289 -4.04 -10.40 5.52
N ASP A 290 -4.10 -10.93 4.30
CA ASP A 290 -3.62 -12.28 3.96
C ASP A 290 -2.11 -12.45 4.10
N VAL A 291 -1.35 -11.36 4.14
CA VAL A 291 0.08 -11.38 4.50
C VAL A 291 0.32 -12.06 5.86
N ARG A 292 -0.64 -12.08 6.78
CA ARG A 292 -0.49 -12.80 8.06
C ARG A 292 -0.26 -14.30 7.85
N LYS A 293 -0.73 -14.86 6.73
CA LYS A 293 -0.57 -16.28 6.38
C LYS A 293 0.81 -16.59 5.80
N TYR A 294 1.64 -15.57 5.57
CA TYR A 294 2.92 -15.73 4.90
C TYR A 294 3.97 -16.33 5.84
N VAL A 295 4.75 -17.30 5.35
CA VAL A 295 5.85 -17.89 6.12
C VAL A 295 6.82 -16.80 6.56
N GLY A 296 7.15 -16.77 7.85
CA GLY A 296 8.09 -15.80 8.43
C GLY A 296 7.45 -14.46 8.85
N ILE A 297 6.16 -14.25 8.63
CA ILE A 297 5.43 -13.11 9.21
C ILE A 297 5.03 -13.46 10.64
N ALA A 298 5.39 -12.58 11.57
CA ALA A 298 5.04 -12.74 12.98
C ALA A 298 3.59 -12.32 13.25
N ASP A 299 3.20 -11.16 12.72
CA ASP A 299 1.82 -10.66 12.77
C ASP A 299 1.61 -9.54 11.74
N VAL A 300 0.35 -9.22 11.48
CA VAL A 300 -0.11 -8.05 10.72
C VAL A 300 -0.98 -7.19 11.64
N TRP A 301 -0.57 -5.95 11.87
CA TRP A 301 -1.35 -4.97 12.63
C TRP A 301 -2.05 -4.02 11.67
N VAL A 302 -3.37 -3.96 11.79
CA VAL A 302 -4.19 -2.96 11.09
C VAL A 302 -4.16 -1.66 11.86
N VAL A 303 -3.88 -0.56 11.16
CA VAL A 303 -3.86 0.78 11.75
C VAL A 303 -4.67 1.74 10.89
N GLN A 304 -5.64 2.40 11.49
CA GLN A 304 -6.41 3.45 10.85
C GLN A 304 -5.65 4.78 10.91
N TYR A 305 -5.57 5.47 9.78
CA TYR A 305 -4.93 6.78 9.68
C TYR A 305 -5.60 7.81 10.60
N GLU A 306 -6.93 7.76 10.70
CA GLU A 306 -7.73 8.69 11.51
C GLU A 306 -7.48 8.47 13.00
N TYR A 307 -7.33 7.22 13.44
CA TYR A 307 -6.95 6.90 14.82
C TYR A 307 -5.62 7.57 15.20
N LEU A 308 -4.61 7.45 14.32
CA LEU A 308 -3.30 8.05 14.54
C LEU A 308 -3.35 9.58 14.59
N LEU A 309 -4.28 10.19 13.86
CA LEU A 309 -4.52 11.63 13.96
C LEU A 309 -5.26 12.01 15.24
N ALA A 310 -6.28 11.25 15.63
CA ALA A 310 -7.12 11.56 16.79
C ALA A 310 -6.39 11.32 18.12
N GLN A 311 -5.61 10.26 18.24
CA GLN A 311 -4.94 9.84 19.47
C GLN A 311 -3.44 10.16 19.48
N GLY A 312 -2.85 10.48 18.32
CA GLY A 312 -1.40 10.52 18.17
C GLY A 312 -0.81 9.13 17.95
N THR A 313 0.50 9.00 18.10
CA THR A 313 1.22 7.74 17.82
C THR A 313 1.67 6.99 19.06
N GLU A 314 1.41 7.51 20.27
CA GLU A 314 1.90 6.92 21.54
C GLU A 314 1.54 5.45 21.67
N ASP A 315 0.26 5.09 21.51
CA ASP A 315 -0.22 3.72 21.64
C ASP A 315 0.47 2.77 20.67
N LEU A 316 0.63 3.17 19.40
CA LEU A 316 1.29 2.34 18.39
C LEU A 316 2.76 2.11 18.76
N ILE A 317 3.47 3.19 19.13
CA ILE A 317 4.89 3.12 19.45
C ILE A 317 5.10 2.29 20.73
N GLN A 318 4.30 2.51 21.77
CA GLN A 318 4.36 1.73 23.01
C GLN A 318 4.08 0.25 22.75
N LYS A 319 3.09 -0.07 21.91
CA LYS A 319 2.79 -1.45 21.51
C LYS A 319 3.98 -2.11 20.80
N ILE A 320 4.68 -1.39 19.92
CA ILE A 320 5.92 -1.89 19.29
C ILE A 320 6.99 -2.16 20.35
N GLU A 321 7.21 -1.25 21.30
CA GLU A 321 8.20 -1.46 22.38
C GLU A 321 7.89 -2.69 23.22
N GLN A 322 6.62 -2.86 23.61
CA GLN A 322 6.16 -3.99 24.42
C GLN A 322 6.32 -5.32 23.67
N TRP A 323 5.93 -5.35 22.39
CA TRP A 323 5.95 -6.57 21.59
C TRP A 323 7.37 -7.00 21.19
N THR A 324 8.22 -6.04 20.85
CA THR A 324 9.56 -6.31 20.34
C THR A 324 10.63 -6.32 21.43
N GLY A 325 10.35 -5.73 22.59
CA GLY A 325 11.33 -5.48 23.66
C GLY A 325 12.33 -4.36 23.33
N VAL A 326 12.26 -3.77 22.13
CA VAL A 326 13.17 -2.69 21.69
C VAL A 326 12.64 -1.36 22.18
N LYS A 327 13.51 -0.54 22.80
CA LYS A 327 13.14 0.79 23.28
C LYS A 327 13.16 1.81 22.16
N ARG A 328 12.17 2.72 22.13
CA ARG A 328 12.13 3.82 21.17
C ARG A 328 13.20 4.87 21.46
N LEU A 329 13.71 5.54 20.44
CA LEU A 329 14.59 6.72 20.55
C LEU A 329 13.90 8.04 20.18
N CYS A 330 12.61 7.99 19.87
CA CYS A 330 11.82 9.14 19.46
C CYS A 330 10.80 9.51 20.56
N GLU A 331 10.28 10.73 20.48
CA GLU A 331 9.01 11.09 21.12
C GLU A 331 7.85 10.77 20.19
N SER A 332 6.71 10.39 20.76
CA SER A 332 5.49 10.17 19.98
C SER A 332 4.93 11.48 19.44
N VAL A 333 4.28 11.40 18.28
CA VAL A 333 3.55 12.53 17.70
C VAL A 333 2.22 12.67 18.44
N PRO A 334 1.90 13.85 18.99
CA PRO A 334 0.64 14.07 19.70
C PRO A 334 -0.56 14.05 18.74
N ALA A 335 -1.75 13.94 19.33
CA ALA A 335 -3.02 14.10 18.62
C ALA A 335 -3.08 15.41 17.81
N GLN A 336 -3.73 15.34 16.65
CA GLN A 336 -3.95 16.43 15.71
C GLN A 336 -5.46 16.65 15.46
N PRO A 337 -6.25 17.01 16.48
CA PRO A 337 -7.71 17.08 16.37
C PRO A 337 -8.21 18.20 15.47
N HIS A 338 -7.37 19.21 15.20
CA HIS A 338 -7.72 20.37 14.38
C HIS A 338 -7.45 20.15 12.89
N ARG A 339 -7.11 18.93 12.47
CA ARG A 339 -6.87 18.67 11.05
C ARG A 339 -8.21 18.76 10.32
N PRO A 340 -8.37 19.68 9.36
CA PRO A 340 -9.64 19.83 8.67
C PRO A 340 -9.99 18.53 7.94
N HIS A 341 -11.15 17.98 8.27
CA HIS A 341 -11.81 16.97 7.46
C HIS A 341 -12.35 17.64 6.20
N GLN A 342 -12.33 16.91 5.09
CA GLN A 342 -12.95 17.43 3.87
C GLN A 342 -14.46 17.36 4.04
N ASN A 343 -15.11 18.45 3.62
CA ASN A 343 -16.56 18.55 3.58
C ASN A 343 -17.08 17.56 2.54
N LEU A 344 -17.67 16.46 2.98
CA LEU A 344 -18.10 15.38 2.11
C LEU A 344 -19.48 15.72 1.53
N SER A 345 -19.61 15.65 0.20
CA SER A 345 -20.91 15.80 -0.45
C SER A 345 -21.84 14.65 -0.04
N ARG A 346 -23.09 14.97 0.34
CA ARG A 346 -24.12 13.95 0.66
C ARG A 346 -24.32 12.95 -0.47
N THR A 347 -24.28 13.40 -1.73
CA THR A 347 -24.49 12.53 -2.89
C THR A 347 -23.35 11.52 -3.05
N PHE A 348 -22.11 11.96 -2.80
CA PHE A 348 -20.93 11.10 -2.80
C PHE A 348 -20.97 10.08 -1.66
N ALA A 349 -21.30 10.54 -0.44
CA ALA A 349 -21.42 9.67 0.73
C ALA A 349 -22.47 8.56 0.53
N ARG A 350 -23.68 8.93 0.08
CA ARG A 350 -24.77 7.97 -0.22
C ARG A 350 -24.36 6.98 -1.31
N TYR A 351 -23.63 7.43 -2.33
CA TYR A 351 -23.11 6.54 -3.36
C TYR A 351 -22.15 5.51 -2.75
N LEU A 352 -21.18 5.94 -1.94
CA LEU A 352 -20.23 5.03 -1.31
C LEU A 352 -20.86 4.08 -0.31
N ASN A 353 -21.88 4.53 0.45
CA ASN A 353 -22.64 3.65 1.34
C ASN A 353 -23.27 2.48 0.58
N ARG A 354 -23.73 2.71 -0.66
CA ARG A 354 -24.36 1.68 -1.48
C ARG A 354 -23.37 0.77 -2.21
N GLU A 355 -22.28 1.33 -2.74
CA GLU A 355 -21.43 0.64 -3.72
C GLU A 355 -20.16 0.01 -3.12
N LEU A 356 -19.70 0.46 -1.94
CA LEU A 356 -18.55 -0.16 -1.29
C LEU A 356 -18.91 -1.54 -0.72
N ASP A 357 -17.96 -2.46 -0.77
CA ASP A 357 -18.01 -3.71 -0.01
C ASP A 357 -17.72 -3.45 1.47
N TRP A 358 -18.77 -3.09 2.20
CA TRP A 358 -18.69 -2.80 3.64
C TRP A 358 -18.32 -4.01 4.49
N ASN A 359 -18.55 -5.24 4.01
CA ASN A 359 -18.05 -6.42 4.70
C ASN A 359 -16.51 -6.40 4.73
N THR A 360 -15.88 -6.02 3.61
CA THR A 360 -14.42 -5.88 3.54
C THR A 360 -13.91 -4.68 4.33
N GLU A 361 -14.56 -3.51 4.25
CA GLU A 361 -14.15 -2.32 5.03
C GLU A 361 -14.25 -2.58 6.55
N SER A 362 -15.21 -3.38 6.99
CA SER A 362 -15.35 -3.73 8.41
C SER A 362 -14.18 -4.55 8.95
N LEU A 363 -13.47 -5.31 8.10
CA LEU A 363 -12.26 -6.06 8.47
C LEU A 363 -11.12 -5.14 8.94
N ILE A 364 -11.15 -3.87 8.54
CA ILE A 364 -10.18 -2.85 8.93
C ILE A 364 -10.81 -1.77 9.82
N GLY A 365 -12.00 -2.05 10.38
CA GLY A 365 -12.68 -1.26 11.40
C GLY A 365 -13.42 -0.02 10.88
N TYR A 366 -13.70 0.08 9.58
CA TYR A 366 -14.53 1.17 9.05
C TYR A 366 -16.00 0.74 8.94
N THR A 367 -16.89 1.71 9.16
CA THR A 367 -18.34 1.56 9.05
C THR A 367 -18.90 2.64 8.15
N GLN A 368 -20.15 2.43 7.70
CA GLN A 368 -20.89 3.44 6.97
C GLN A 368 -21.05 4.70 7.83
N VAL A 369 -21.02 5.85 7.16
CA VAL A 369 -21.43 7.12 7.77
C VAL A 369 -22.94 7.27 7.63
N GLU A 370 -23.59 7.73 8.69
CA GLU A 370 -24.99 8.09 8.62
C GLU A 370 -25.14 9.33 7.73
N VAL A 371 -25.99 9.21 6.72
CA VAL A 371 -26.36 10.34 5.87
C VAL A 371 -27.84 10.54 6.04
N GLU A 372 -28.23 11.61 6.76
CA GLU A 372 -29.64 11.94 6.92
C GLU A 372 -30.32 12.06 5.55
N GLU A 373 -31.48 11.43 5.42
CA GLU A 373 -32.38 11.63 4.30
C GLU A 373 -33.01 13.02 4.47
N GLY A 374 -32.33 14.05 3.96
CA GLY A 374 -32.97 15.33 3.73
C GLY A 374 -34.01 15.18 2.62
N ASP A 375 -35.27 15.45 2.96
CA ASP A 375 -36.44 15.56 2.07
C ASP A 375 -36.25 16.63 0.97
#